data_AF-A0A7C1W9A2-F1
#
_entry.id   AF-A0A7C1W9A2-F1
#
_cell.length_a   1.000
_cell.length_b   1.000
_cell.length_c   1.000
_cell.angle_alpha   90.00
_cell.angle_beta   90.00
_cell.angle_gamma   90.00
#
_symmetry.space_group_name_H-M   'P 1'
#
loop_
_entity.id
_entity.type
_entity.pdbx_description
1 polymer ?
#
loop_
_entity_poly.entity_id
_entity_poly.type
_entity_poly.pdbx_seq_one_letter_code
_entity_poly.pdbx_strand_id
1 'polypeptide(L)'
;VERAVGRLSCKCGEVYHEIYNPPRTEGICDRCGGKLYKREDDTAETMYSRIKTYKMKTIPLIKYYFQKGILRTVNGDQDIEKVFWEIEKILNKIKKD
;
A
#
# COMPACT_ATOMS: atom_id res chain seq x y z
N VAL A 1 -9.52 -4.91 2.94
CA VAL A 1 -9.14 -6.13 3.70
C VAL A 1 -8.45 -7.11 2.76
N GLU A 2 -9.08 -7.45 1.63
CA GLU A 2 -8.53 -8.35 0.61
C GLU A 2 -7.08 -8.06 0.21
N ARG A 3 -6.75 -6.80 -0.13
CA ARG A 3 -5.38 -6.41 -0.52
C ARG A 3 -4.30 -6.81 0.49
N ALA A 4 -4.60 -6.82 1.79
CA ALA A 4 -3.64 -7.23 2.80
C ALA A 4 -3.60 -8.75 2.97
N VAL A 5 -4.76 -9.41 2.94
CA VAL A 5 -4.88 -10.87 3.10
C VAL A 5 -4.25 -11.64 1.93
N GLY A 6 -4.35 -11.09 0.71
CA GLY A 6 -3.72 -11.66 -0.48
C GLY A 6 -2.26 -11.26 -0.68
N ARG A 7 -1.62 -10.59 0.30
CA ARG A 7 -0.24 -10.14 0.19
C ARG A 7 0.74 -11.30 0.31
N LEU A 8 1.72 -11.31 -0.59
CA LEU A 8 2.88 -12.19 -0.55
C LEU A 8 4.13 -11.34 -0.32
N SER A 9 4.97 -11.73 0.65
CA SER A 9 6.17 -11.00 1.03
C SER A 9 7.43 -11.80 0.72
N CYS A 10 8.53 -11.11 0.39
CA CYS A 10 9.85 -11.69 0.32
C CYS A 10 10.77 -11.12 1.41
N LYS A 11 11.75 -11.89 1.86
CA LYS A 11 12.80 -11.41 2.79
C LYS A 11 13.64 -10.27 2.21
N CYS A 12 13.67 -10.10 0.89
CA CYS A 12 14.38 -9.00 0.23
C CYS A 12 13.60 -7.66 0.22
N GLY A 13 12.37 -7.65 0.77
CA GLY A 13 11.51 -6.47 0.85
C GLY A 13 10.46 -6.37 -0.27
N GLU A 14 10.56 -7.20 -1.30
CA GLU A 14 9.59 -7.20 -2.41
C GLU A 14 8.21 -7.69 -1.95
N VAL A 15 7.16 -7.08 -2.50
CA VAL A 15 5.77 -7.39 -2.15
C VAL A 15 4.97 -7.67 -3.41
N TYR A 16 4.26 -8.79 -3.39
CA TYR A 16 3.35 -9.25 -4.44
C TYR A 16 1.94 -9.38 -3.86
N HIS A 17 0.99 -9.64 -4.74
CA HIS A 17 -0.37 -9.99 -4.37
C HIS A 17 -0.86 -11.13 -5.25
N GLU A 18 -1.55 -12.11 -4.68
CA GLU A 18 -2.01 -13.32 -5.40
C GLU A 18 -2.78 -13.02 -6.70
N ILE A 19 -3.60 -11.97 -6.69
CA ILE A 19 -4.41 -11.52 -7.84
C ILE A 19 -3.89 -10.24 -8.50
N TYR A 20 -3.71 -9.15 -7.73
CA TYR A 20 -3.49 -7.81 -8.29
C TYR A 20 -2.05 -7.52 -8.73
N ASN A 21 -1.07 -8.30 -8.27
CA ASN A 21 0.35 -8.16 -8.64
C ASN A 21 1.08 -9.50 -8.42
N PRO A 22 0.73 -10.56 -9.16
CA PRO A 22 1.27 -11.90 -8.92
C PRO A 22 2.75 -11.97 -9.33
N PRO A 23 3.55 -12.83 -8.68
CA PRO A 23 4.89 -13.13 -9.17
C PRO A 23 4.81 -13.84 -10.53
N ARG A 24 5.88 -13.76 -11.33
CA ARG A 24 5.97 -14.50 -12.60
C ARG A 24 5.96 -16.02 -12.38
N THR A 25 6.58 -16.47 -11.30
CA THR A 25 6.57 -17.89 -10.88
C THR A 25 5.97 -18.01 -9.49
N GLU A 26 5.00 -18.91 -9.34
CA GLU A 26 4.30 -19.11 -8.08
C GLU A 26 5.27 -19.40 -6.92
N GLY A 27 5.13 -18.64 -5.83
CA GLY A 27 5.96 -18.79 -4.64
C GLY A 27 7.40 -18.28 -4.76
N ILE A 28 7.82 -17.71 -5.90
CA ILE A 28 9.18 -17.25 -6.13
C ILE A 28 9.20 -15.74 -6.39
N CYS A 29 10.10 -15.03 -5.70
CA CYS A 29 10.30 -13.60 -5.90
C CYS A 29 11.02 -13.35 -7.23
N ASP A 30 10.41 -12.54 -8.10
CA ASP A 30 10.97 -12.19 -9.40
C ASP A 30 12.26 -11.35 -9.30
N ARG A 31 12.47 -10.68 -8.16
CA ARG A 31 13.65 -9.83 -7.93
C ARG A 31 14.88 -10.60 -7.47
N CYS A 32 14.73 -11.56 -6.55
CA CYS A 32 15.87 -12.22 -5.92
C CYS A 32 15.81 -13.75 -5.90
N GLY A 33 14.78 -14.37 -6.49
CA GLY A 33 14.57 -15.82 -6.50
C GLY A 33 14.18 -16.42 -5.13
N GLY A 34 14.02 -15.60 -4.09
CA GLY A 34 13.67 -16.06 -2.76
C GLY A 34 12.22 -16.54 -2.64
N LYS A 35 11.95 -17.42 -1.68
CA LYS A 35 10.60 -17.92 -1.39
C LYS A 35 9.69 -16.80 -0.90
N LEU A 36 8.51 -16.69 -1.51
CA LEU A 36 7.42 -15.83 -1.06
C LEU A 36 6.63 -16.50 0.07
N TYR A 37 6.14 -15.68 1.00
CA TYR A 37 5.35 -16.16 2.13
C TYR A 37 4.24 -15.16 2.48
N LYS A 38 3.16 -15.68 3.07
CA LYS A 38 2.14 -14.84 3.72
C LYS A 38 2.61 -14.47 5.11
N ARG A 39 2.41 -13.21 5.50
CA ARG A 39 2.70 -12.78 6.86
C ARG A 39 1.60 -13.29 7.79
N GLU A 40 1.96 -13.67 9.01
CA GLU A 40 1.01 -14.23 10.00
C GLU A 40 -0.09 -13.23 10.39
N ASP A 41 0.20 -11.93 10.30
CA ASP A 41 -0.72 -10.84 10.64
C ASP A 41 -1.65 -10.43 9.49
N ASP A 42 -1.53 -11.04 8.31
CA ASP A 42 -2.35 -10.76 7.13
C ASP A 42 -3.65 -11.58 7.12
N THR A 43 -4.37 -11.55 8.25
CA THR A 43 -5.68 -12.19 8.43
C THR A 43 -6.81 -11.17 8.43
N ALA A 44 -8.02 -11.60 8.06
CA ALA A 44 -9.18 -10.70 8.02
C ALA A 44 -9.47 -10.06 9.39
N GLU A 45 -9.44 -10.86 10.46
CA GLU A 45 -9.59 -10.41 11.84
C GLU A 45 -8.56 -9.33 12.22
N THR A 46 -7.27 -9.59 11.96
CA THR A 46 -6.20 -8.62 12.22
C THR A 46 -6.39 -7.34 11.42
N MET A 47 -6.83 -7.44 10.16
CA MET A 47 -7.10 -6.27 9.34
C MET A 47 -8.25 -5.42 9.86
N TYR A 48 -9.34 -6.03 10.35
CA TYR A 48 -10.44 -5.27 10.96
C TYR A 48 -9.96 -4.52 12.21
N SER A 49 -9.19 -5.18 13.08
CA SER A 49 -8.59 -4.55 14.26
C SER A 49 -7.66 -3.38 13.89
N ARG A 50 -6.84 -3.56 12.86
CA ARG A 50 -5.95 -2.51 12.32
C ARG A 50 -6.71 -1.34 11.74
N ILE A 51 -7.76 -1.58 10.96
CA ILE A 51 -8.59 -0.51 10.39
C ILE A 51 -9.28 0.28 11.50
N LYS A 52 -9.80 -0.39 12.54
CA LYS A 52 -10.37 0.29 13.71
C LYS A 52 -9.32 1.19 14.38
N THR A 53 -8.12 0.68 14.60
CA THR A 53 -7.02 1.43 15.21
C THR A 53 -6.57 2.61 14.34
N TYR A 54 -6.44 2.42 13.02
CA TYR A 54 -6.13 3.46 12.05
C TYR A 54 -7.17 4.57 12.06
N LYS A 55 -8.47 4.22 12.10
CA LYS A 55 -9.56 5.20 12.18
C LYS A 55 -9.47 6.06 13.44
N MET A 56 -9.11 5.47 14.57
CA MET A 56 -9.01 6.21 15.84
C MET A 56 -7.73 7.05 15.93
N LYS A 57 -6.59 6.51 15.52
CA LYS A 57 -5.27 7.10 15.80
C LYS A 57 -4.65 7.86 14.62
N THR A 58 -5.00 7.50 13.39
CA THR A 58 -4.33 8.02 12.19
C THR A 58 -5.21 8.98 11.39
N ILE A 59 -6.51 8.72 11.25
CA ILE A 59 -7.43 9.65 10.54
C ILE A 59 -7.40 11.09 11.08
N PRO A 60 -7.29 11.35 12.41
CA PRO A 60 -7.18 12.72 12.90
C PRO A 60 -6.01 13.53 12.32
N LEU A 61 -4.94 12.85 11.84
CA LEU A 61 -3.81 13.51 11.19
C LEU A 61 -4.19 14.16 9.85
N ILE A 62 -5.28 13.73 9.20
CA ILE A 62 -5.79 14.38 7.99
C ILE A 62 -6.10 15.84 8.27
N LYS A 63 -6.81 16.12 9.38
CA LYS A 63 -7.13 17.50 9.79
C LYS A 63 -5.86 18.31 10.06
N TYR A 64 -4.88 17.72 10.74
CA TYR A 64 -3.61 18.37 11.05
C TYR A 64 -2.85 18.80 9.79
N TYR A 65 -2.68 17.91 8.81
CA TYR A 65 -1.97 18.23 7.56
C TYR A 65 -2.79 19.12 6.61
N PHE A 66 -4.12 19.02 6.65
CA PHE A 66 -5.02 19.92 5.93
C PHE A 66 -4.86 21.37 6.44
N GLN A 67 -4.84 21.57 7.76
CA GLN A 67 -4.65 22.89 8.37
C GLN A 67 -3.29 23.51 8.04
N LYS A 68 -2.27 22.69 7.75
CA LYS A 68 -0.95 23.15 7.29
C LYS A 68 -0.89 23.45 5.80
N GLY A 69 -1.95 23.20 5.03
CA GLY A 69 -1.98 23.41 3.57
C GLY A 69 -1.16 22.44 2.73
N ILE A 70 -0.53 21.44 3.36
CA ILE A 70 0.38 20.49 2.69
C ILE A 70 -0.26 19.14 2.36
N LEU A 71 -1.50 18.89 2.80
CA LEU A 71 -2.22 17.67 2.45
C LEU A 71 -2.55 17.64 0.95
N ARG A 72 -2.32 16.49 0.32
CA ARG A 72 -2.77 16.16 -1.04
C ARG A 72 -3.42 14.78 -0.99
N THR A 73 -4.56 14.64 -1.66
CA THR A 73 -5.35 13.39 -1.67
C THR A 73 -5.20 12.71 -3.02
N VAL A 74 -5.07 11.39 -3.00
CA VAL A 74 -4.99 10.51 -4.18
C VAL A 74 -5.97 9.36 -3.98
N ASN A 75 -6.65 8.94 -5.06
CA ASN A 75 -7.51 7.77 -5.00
C ASN A 75 -6.66 6.49 -4.99
N GLY A 76 -6.63 5.76 -3.87
CA GLY A 76 -5.88 4.49 -3.77
C GLY A 76 -6.59 3.29 -4.43
N ASP A 77 -7.83 3.45 -4.88
CA ASP A 77 -8.64 2.39 -5.48
C ASP A 77 -8.57 2.40 -7.01
N GLN A 78 -7.34 2.37 -7.52
CA GLN A 78 -7.01 2.33 -8.94
C GLN A 78 -5.85 1.36 -9.18
N ASP A 79 -5.53 1.11 -10.45
CA ASP A 79 -4.32 0.37 -10.86
C ASP A 79 -3.05 1.03 -10.32
N ILE A 80 -2.04 0.23 -9.99
CA ILE A 80 -0.76 0.68 -9.39
C ILE A 80 -0.13 1.82 -10.21
N GLU A 81 -0.08 1.66 -11.54
CA GLU A 81 0.45 2.67 -12.45
C GLU A 81 -0.32 4.00 -12.38
N LYS A 82 -1.66 3.96 -12.35
CA LYS A 82 -2.48 5.18 -12.28
C LYS A 82 -2.23 5.93 -10.97
N VAL A 83 -2.20 5.21 -9.85
CA VAL A 83 -1.88 5.79 -8.54
C VAL A 83 -0.50 6.44 -8.55
N PHE A 84 0.50 5.76 -9.15
CA PHE A 84 1.86 6.28 -9.29
C PHE A 84 1.88 7.60 -10.07
N TRP A 85 1.26 7.65 -11.24
CA TRP A 85 1.21 8.86 -12.07
C TRP A 85 0.45 10.02 -11.41
N GLU A 86 -0.64 9.74 -10.67
CA GLU A 86 -1.36 10.77 -9.90
C GLU A 86 -0.46 11.41 -8.83
N ILE A 87 0.30 10.59 -8.09
CA ILE A 87 1.27 11.06 -7.09
C ILE A 87 2.37 11.88 -7.76
N GLU A 88 2.96 11.38 -8.85
CA GLU A 88 4.05 12.08 -9.55
C GLU A 88 3.59 13.46 -10.06
N LYS A 89 2.39 13.53 -10.64
CA LYS A 89 1.79 14.79 -11.09
C LYS A 89 1.62 15.81 -9.96
N ILE A 90 1.24 15.37 -8.76
CA ILE A 90 1.12 16.23 -7.58
C ILE A 90 2.50 16.76 -7.17
N LEU A 91 3.50 15.88 -7.08
CA LEU A 91 4.87 16.25 -6.69
C LEU A 91 5.52 17.20 -7.69
N ASN A 92 5.31 16.99 -8.98
CA ASN A 92 5.83 17.85 -10.04
C ASN A 92 5.21 19.25 -10.06
N LYS A 93 3.97 19.41 -9.55
CA LYS A 93 3.39 20.74 -9.33
C LYS A 93 4.06 21.45 -8.16
N ILE A 94 4.29 20.75 -7.04
CA ILE A 94 4.93 21.33 -5.85
C ILE A 94 6.36 21.79 -6.14
N LYS A 95 7.14 21.04 -6.95
CA LYS A 95 8.51 21.43 -7.32
C LYS A 95 8.61 22.69 -8.19
N LYS A 96 7.50 23.13 -8.79
CA LYS A 96 7.47 24.31 -9.66
C LYS A 96 7.12 25.59 -8.91
N ASP A 97 6.68 25.48 -7.66
CA ASP A 97 6.41 26.57 -6.73
C ASP A 97 7.64 26.84 -5.84
#